data_AF-A0A1B8RVU5-F1
#
_entry.id   AF-A0A1B8RVU5-F1
#
_cell.length_a   1.000
_cell.length_b   1.000
_cell.length_c   1.000
_cell.angle_alpha   90.00
_cell.angle_beta   90.00
_cell.angle_gamma   90.00
#
_symmetry.space_group_name_H-M   'P 1'
#
loop_
_entity.id
_entity.type
_entity.pdbx_description
1 polymer ?
#
loop_
_entity_poly.entity_id
_entity_poly.type
_entity_poly.pdbx_seq_one_letter_code
_entity_poly.pdbx_strand_id
1 'polypeptide(L)'
;MFPIRHTNHVIDTRAVRKVISQLDENWLIRGLEERDYGVDLAFEIFRDQLPTGETGLIQVKGAKKSFKKSANLSFPTKTIEYALLFPQPFFVFHVSLKDNSIRYVWLQRYARLILDANDKGWREQKTVTIKFPEENNFKDGQRKIEGFLKQSICRDEAIKVKFTLDEIYQIWHHQKAFINQCSIEFIESRLEELEQCSRFWKEYPLTNAKFSHAKKDLSDMKSNAISFNGADQDQLEYANTDHMKSFDKFLTEIQAAYQVFTEHAVGDAFLDESLGHFPY
;
A
#
# COMPACT_ATOMS: atom_id res chain seq x y z
N MET A 1 20.06 -37.71 24.96
CA MET A 1 19.56 -37.78 23.57
C MET A 1 19.95 -36.48 22.88
N PHE A 2 20.60 -36.53 21.70
CA PHE A 2 21.01 -35.32 20.98
C PHE A 2 19.91 -34.83 20.04
N PRO A 3 19.80 -33.52 19.78
CA PRO A 3 18.86 -32.99 18.80
C PRO A 3 19.19 -33.50 17.39
N ILE A 4 18.19 -34.05 16.71
CA ILE A 4 18.32 -34.57 15.34
C ILE A 4 17.85 -33.50 14.35
N ARG A 5 18.71 -33.13 13.40
CA ARG A 5 18.34 -32.22 12.32
C ARG A 5 17.48 -32.95 11.29
N HIS A 6 16.15 -32.82 11.40
CA HIS A 6 15.23 -33.40 10.43
C HIS A 6 15.46 -32.85 9.02
N THR A 7 15.22 -33.69 8.00
CA THR A 7 15.41 -33.37 6.57
C THR A 7 14.74 -32.08 6.14
N ASN A 8 13.58 -31.75 6.71
CA ASN A 8 12.86 -30.50 6.43
C ASN A 8 13.66 -29.26 6.85
N HIS A 9 14.34 -29.30 8.00
CA HIS A 9 15.20 -28.18 8.41
C HIS A 9 16.37 -27.96 7.45
N VAL A 10 16.91 -29.03 6.84
CA VAL A 10 17.97 -28.91 5.83
C VAL A 10 17.40 -28.28 4.54
N ILE A 11 16.22 -28.71 4.11
CA ILE A 11 15.52 -28.17 2.94
C ILE A 11 15.25 -26.68 3.13
N ASP A 12 14.66 -26.28 4.26
CA ASP A 12 14.32 -24.88 4.53
C ASP A 12 15.58 -24.02 4.68
N THR A 13 16.65 -24.54 5.29
CA THR A 13 17.94 -23.83 5.34
C THR A 13 18.50 -23.57 3.93
N ARG A 14 18.40 -24.55 3.04
CA ARG A 14 18.85 -24.38 1.64
C ARG A 14 17.96 -23.39 0.90
N ALA A 15 16.65 -23.41 1.15
CA ALA A 15 15.70 -22.47 0.56
C ALA A 15 16.00 -21.03 0.99
N VAL A 16 16.23 -20.78 2.29
CA VAL A 16 16.60 -19.44 2.81
C VAL A 16 17.87 -18.92 2.14
N ARG A 17 18.92 -19.75 2.04
CA ARG A 17 20.16 -19.37 1.34
C ARG A 17 19.91 -19.01 -0.12
N LYS A 18 19.01 -19.74 -0.78
CA LYS A 18 18.63 -19.49 -2.18
C LYS A 18 17.93 -18.14 -2.33
N VAL A 19 16.99 -17.82 -1.43
CA VAL A 19 16.33 -16.51 -1.38
C VAL A 19 17.37 -15.41 -1.24
N ILE A 20 18.22 -15.47 -0.21
CA ILE A 20 19.25 -14.45 0.04
C ILE A 20 20.17 -14.26 -1.17
N SER A 21 20.57 -15.34 -1.84
CA SER A 21 21.44 -15.26 -3.03
C SER A 21 20.80 -14.63 -4.28
N GLN A 22 19.49 -14.40 -4.26
CA GLN A 22 18.74 -13.84 -5.39
C GLN A 22 18.13 -12.46 -5.11
N LEU A 23 18.22 -11.96 -3.88
CA LEU A 23 17.76 -10.61 -3.55
C LEU A 23 18.58 -9.59 -4.31
N ASP A 24 17.92 -8.53 -4.78
CA ASP A 24 18.62 -7.37 -5.31
C ASP A 24 19.50 -6.70 -4.22
N GLU A 25 20.59 -6.06 -4.66
CA GLU A 25 21.59 -5.45 -3.76
C GLU A 25 21.03 -4.35 -2.86
N ASN A 26 19.90 -3.76 -3.25
CA ASN A 26 19.20 -2.72 -2.52
C ASN A 26 18.27 -3.28 -1.42
N TRP A 27 18.15 -4.60 -1.28
CA TRP A 27 17.37 -5.24 -0.22
C TRP A 27 18.29 -5.57 0.96
N LEU A 28 18.21 -4.76 2.01
CA LEU A 28 18.95 -5.01 3.25
C LEU A 28 18.20 -6.03 4.10
N ILE A 29 18.79 -7.20 4.31
CA ILE A 29 18.28 -8.16 5.30
C ILE A 29 18.54 -7.62 6.71
N ARG A 30 17.46 -7.43 7.47
CA ARG A 30 17.49 -7.15 8.90
C ARG A 30 17.44 -8.50 9.62
N GLY A 31 18.45 -8.78 10.44
CA GLY A 31 18.59 -10.08 11.09
C GLY A 31 17.35 -10.46 11.89
N LEU A 32 17.02 -11.76 11.90
CA LEU A 32 16.14 -12.35 12.91
C LEU A 32 17.02 -13.27 13.74
N GLU A 33 17.43 -12.78 14.90
CA GLU A 33 17.93 -13.63 15.97
C GLU A 33 16.72 -14.43 16.48
N GLU A 34 16.81 -15.75 16.32
CA GLU A 34 15.78 -16.77 16.63
C GLU A 34 14.61 -16.88 15.63
N ARG A 35 14.40 -18.10 15.11
CA ARG A 35 13.29 -18.44 14.19
C ARG A 35 11.99 -18.54 14.98
N ASP A 36 11.51 -17.39 15.42
CA ASP A 36 10.35 -17.30 16.28
C ASP A 36 9.07 -17.21 15.44
N TYR A 37 8.17 -18.15 15.72
CA TYR A 37 6.78 -18.15 15.24
C TYR A 37 6.57 -18.06 13.72
N GLY A 38 7.60 -18.43 12.93
CA GLY A 38 7.47 -18.64 11.49
C GLY A 38 7.94 -17.49 10.61
N VAL A 39 8.64 -16.48 11.13
CA VAL A 39 9.35 -15.50 10.30
C VAL A 39 10.78 -15.98 10.06
N ASP A 40 11.22 -16.03 8.79
CA ASP A 40 12.56 -16.48 8.43
C ASP A 40 13.50 -15.32 8.08
N LEU A 41 12.98 -14.24 7.47
CA LEU A 41 13.75 -13.03 7.15
C LEU A 41 12.90 -11.78 7.42
N ALA A 42 13.54 -10.71 7.90
CA ALA A 42 13.04 -9.36 7.80
C ALA A 42 13.93 -8.58 6.82
N PHE A 43 13.37 -7.62 6.10
CA PHE A 43 14.14 -6.84 5.13
C PHE A 43 13.65 -5.41 5.03
N GLU A 44 14.51 -4.54 4.49
CA GLU A 44 14.25 -3.15 4.20
C GLU A 44 14.79 -2.79 2.81
N ILE A 45 14.02 -2.01 2.05
CA ILE A 45 14.46 -1.48 0.75
C ILE A 45 15.30 -0.22 0.95
N PHE A 46 16.43 -0.16 0.27
CA PHE A 46 17.25 1.04 0.13
C PHE A 46 17.09 1.60 -1.28
N ARG A 47 17.16 2.92 -1.42
CA ARG A 47 17.26 3.59 -2.72
C ARG A 47 18.31 4.67 -2.62
N ASP A 48 19.23 4.72 -3.58
CA ASP A 48 20.35 5.66 -3.58
C ASP A 48 21.16 5.66 -2.27
N GLN A 49 21.38 4.46 -1.70
CA GLN A 49 22.07 4.23 -0.42
C GLN A 49 21.33 4.79 0.82
N LEU A 50 20.10 5.26 0.67
CA LEU A 50 19.28 5.77 1.76
C LEU A 50 18.22 4.75 2.19
N PRO A 51 17.95 4.61 3.51
CA PRO A 51 16.85 3.79 3.99
C PRO A 51 15.50 4.40 3.57
N THR A 52 14.58 3.57 3.11
CA THR A 52 13.23 4.02 2.69
C THR A 52 12.17 3.83 3.76
N GLY A 53 12.43 2.99 4.77
CA GLY A 53 11.40 2.52 5.72
C GLY A 53 10.42 1.50 5.13
N GLU A 54 10.55 1.15 3.84
CA GLU A 54 9.80 0.08 3.18
C GLU A 54 10.32 -1.27 3.70
N THR A 55 9.65 -1.81 4.71
CA THR A 55 10.04 -3.03 5.41
C THR A 55 9.04 -4.15 5.22
N GLY A 56 9.54 -5.38 5.16
CA GLY A 56 8.71 -6.57 4.99
C GLY A 56 9.25 -7.77 5.76
N LEU A 57 8.36 -8.76 5.92
CA LEU A 57 8.65 -10.03 6.57
C LEU A 57 8.52 -11.15 5.53
N ILE A 58 9.37 -12.17 5.63
CA ILE A 58 9.35 -13.32 4.74
C ILE A 58 9.37 -14.60 5.57
N GLN A 59 8.45 -15.50 5.27
CA GLN A 59 8.57 -16.90 5.60
C GLN A 59 8.98 -17.71 4.37
N VAL A 60 10.01 -18.53 4.51
CA VAL A 60 10.56 -19.33 3.42
C VAL A 60 10.18 -20.80 3.63
N LYS A 61 9.62 -21.42 2.59
CA LYS A 61 9.28 -22.84 2.57
C LYS A 61 9.98 -23.52 1.40
N GLY A 62 10.86 -24.48 1.71
CA GLY A 62 11.56 -25.24 0.69
C GLY A 62 10.79 -26.49 0.25
N ALA A 63 10.91 -26.83 -1.03
CA ALA A 63 10.33 -28.04 -1.60
C ALA A 63 11.33 -28.75 -2.52
N LYS A 64 11.35 -30.09 -2.47
CA LYS A 64 12.13 -30.93 -3.40
C LYS A 64 11.42 -31.15 -4.74
N LYS A 65 10.13 -30.83 -4.84
CA LYS A 65 9.33 -30.99 -6.05
C LYS A 65 9.59 -29.87 -7.06
N SER A 66 9.38 -30.16 -8.33
CA SER A 66 9.37 -29.17 -9.41
C SER A 66 8.09 -28.34 -9.35
N PHE A 67 8.17 -27.06 -9.72
CA PHE A 67 7.04 -26.14 -9.88
C PHE A 67 6.55 -26.03 -11.32
N LYS A 68 7.10 -26.80 -12.27
CA LYS A 68 6.65 -26.80 -13.69
C LYS A 68 5.16 -27.13 -13.89
N LYS A 69 4.52 -27.79 -12.93
CA LYS A 69 3.08 -28.13 -12.98
C LYS A 69 2.23 -27.25 -12.07
N SER A 70 2.67 -27.08 -10.83
CA SER A 70 2.04 -26.19 -9.86
C SER A 70 2.97 -25.92 -8.69
N ALA A 71 2.88 -24.71 -8.14
CA ALA A 71 3.64 -24.28 -6.98
C ALA A 71 2.80 -24.29 -5.70
N ASN A 72 1.82 -25.19 -5.59
CA ASN A 72 0.90 -25.23 -4.45
C ASN A 72 1.58 -25.69 -3.15
N LEU A 73 1.15 -25.12 -2.02
CA LEU A 73 1.68 -25.41 -0.69
C LEU A 73 0.53 -25.58 0.31
N SER A 74 0.51 -26.71 1.03
CA SER A 74 -0.32 -26.83 2.24
C SER A 74 0.32 -26.02 3.35
N PHE A 75 -0.43 -25.09 3.94
CA PHE A 75 0.09 -24.07 4.82
C PHE A 75 -0.75 -23.95 6.10
N PRO A 76 -0.14 -23.88 7.30
CA PRO A 76 -0.90 -23.84 8.56
C PRO A 76 -1.74 -22.56 8.69
N THR A 77 -3.03 -22.72 8.98
CA THR A 77 -3.98 -21.62 9.17
C THR A 77 -3.50 -20.66 10.27
N LYS A 78 -3.02 -21.21 11.39
CA LYS A 78 -2.46 -20.41 12.51
C LYS A 78 -1.32 -19.49 12.10
N THR A 79 -0.50 -19.90 11.12
CA THR A 79 0.59 -19.05 10.63
C THR A 79 0.05 -17.91 9.76
N ILE A 80 -1.05 -18.12 9.03
CA ILE A 80 -1.75 -17.05 8.31
C ILE A 80 -2.38 -16.07 9.29
N GLU A 81 -3.06 -16.56 10.33
CA GLU A 81 -3.63 -15.73 11.38
C GLU A 81 -2.57 -14.90 12.10
N TYR A 82 -1.43 -15.51 12.42
CA TYR A 82 -0.30 -14.79 12.99
C TYR A 82 0.24 -13.72 12.04
N ALA A 83 0.39 -14.03 10.74
CA ALA A 83 0.80 -13.07 9.73
C ALA A 83 -0.16 -11.87 9.59
N LEU A 84 -1.46 -12.07 9.84
CA LEU A 84 -2.47 -11.00 9.83
C LEU A 84 -2.31 -9.98 10.96
N LEU A 85 -1.57 -10.32 12.03
CA LEU A 85 -1.30 -9.40 13.15
C LEU A 85 -0.21 -8.38 12.84
N PHE A 86 0.64 -8.63 11.84
CA PHE A 86 1.74 -7.73 11.51
C PHE A 86 1.24 -6.51 10.72
N PRO A 87 1.74 -5.30 11.03
CA PRO A 87 1.49 -4.13 10.18
C PRO A 87 2.33 -4.16 8.89
N GLN A 88 3.50 -4.80 8.91
CA GLN A 88 4.36 -4.95 7.73
C GLN A 88 3.79 -5.98 6.74
N PRO A 89 4.01 -5.81 5.43
CA PRO A 89 3.74 -6.84 4.44
C PRO A 89 4.47 -8.14 4.76
N PHE A 90 3.70 -9.22 4.93
CA PHE A 90 4.18 -10.56 5.21
C PHE A 90 4.12 -11.43 3.96
N PHE A 91 5.27 -11.86 3.46
CA PHE A 91 5.38 -12.69 2.27
C PHE A 91 5.66 -14.16 2.63
N VAL A 92 5.12 -15.06 1.81
CA VAL A 92 5.56 -16.46 1.80
C VAL A 92 6.33 -16.70 0.52
N PHE A 93 7.56 -17.17 0.65
CA PHE A 93 8.40 -17.57 -0.46
C PHE A 93 8.46 -19.10 -0.52
N HIS A 94 7.91 -19.68 -1.58
CA HIS A 94 7.95 -21.10 -1.85
C HIS A 94 9.09 -21.39 -2.83
N VAL A 95 10.05 -22.21 -2.42
CA VAL A 95 11.30 -22.44 -3.17
C VAL A 95 11.36 -23.86 -3.67
N SER A 96 11.47 -24.05 -4.99
CA SER A 96 11.78 -25.35 -5.56
C SER A 96 13.30 -25.53 -5.61
N LEU A 97 13.82 -26.45 -4.79
CA LEU A 97 15.24 -26.82 -4.84
C LEU A 97 15.59 -27.63 -6.10
N LYS A 98 14.60 -28.21 -6.79
CA LYS A 98 14.79 -28.96 -8.03
C LYS A 98 14.94 -28.03 -9.23
N ASP A 99 14.08 -27.01 -9.31
CA ASP A 99 14.04 -26.09 -10.46
C ASP A 99 14.83 -24.80 -10.22
N ASN A 100 15.35 -24.60 -9.00
CA ASN A 100 15.99 -23.35 -8.59
C ASN A 100 15.09 -22.11 -8.76
N SER A 101 13.77 -22.29 -8.62
CA SER A 101 12.77 -21.23 -8.75
C SER A 101 12.18 -20.84 -7.40
N ILE A 102 11.79 -19.57 -7.30
CA ILE A 102 11.15 -19.00 -6.10
C ILE A 102 9.83 -18.37 -6.55
N ARG A 103 8.75 -18.78 -5.89
CA ARG A 103 7.43 -18.18 -6.04
C ARG A 103 7.06 -17.45 -4.77
N TYR A 104 6.27 -16.39 -4.88
CA TYR A 104 5.86 -15.63 -3.71
C TYR A 104 4.38 -15.28 -3.70
N VAL A 105 3.86 -15.01 -2.50
CA VAL A 105 2.56 -14.38 -2.27
C VAL A 105 2.67 -13.40 -1.12
N TRP A 106 1.93 -12.30 -1.19
CA TRP A 106 1.66 -11.46 -0.01
C TRP A 106 0.54 -12.13 0.80
N LEU A 107 0.91 -12.77 1.91
CA LEU A 107 0.05 -13.68 2.65
C LEU A 107 -1.21 -13.01 3.19
N GLN A 108 -1.08 -11.79 3.72
CA GLN A 108 -2.21 -11.04 4.27
C GLN A 108 -3.23 -10.66 3.18
N ARG A 109 -2.77 -10.24 2.00
CA ARG A 109 -3.65 -9.98 0.84
C ARG A 109 -4.27 -11.27 0.31
N TYR A 110 -3.50 -12.35 0.20
CA TYR A 110 -4.02 -13.65 -0.22
C TYR A 110 -5.15 -14.13 0.69
N ALA A 111 -4.99 -13.99 2.02
CA ALA A 111 -6.05 -14.34 2.96
C ALA A 111 -7.32 -13.50 2.74
N ARG A 112 -7.20 -12.18 2.63
CA ARG A 112 -8.34 -11.26 2.51
C ARG A 112 -9.06 -11.33 1.16
N LEU A 113 -8.32 -11.59 0.08
CA LEU A 113 -8.86 -11.51 -1.29
C LEU A 113 -9.19 -12.88 -1.87
N ILE A 114 -8.45 -13.93 -1.50
CA ILE A 114 -8.60 -15.26 -2.09
C ILE A 114 -9.29 -16.20 -1.11
N LEU A 115 -8.80 -16.29 0.14
CA LEU A 115 -9.38 -17.23 1.10
C LEU A 115 -10.75 -16.75 1.60
N ASP A 116 -10.87 -15.48 2.00
CA ASP A 116 -12.15 -14.91 2.48
C ASP A 116 -13.24 -14.89 1.40
N ALA A 117 -12.86 -14.75 0.13
CA ALA A 117 -13.80 -14.77 -1.00
C ALA A 117 -14.27 -16.19 -1.37
N ASN A 118 -13.35 -17.16 -1.37
CA ASN A 118 -13.63 -18.50 -1.92
C ASN A 118 -14.05 -19.53 -0.88
N ASP A 119 -13.67 -19.35 0.39
CA ASP A 119 -13.94 -20.31 1.46
C ASP A 119 -14.07 -19.61 2.81
N LYS A 120 -15.27 -19.18 3.18
CA LYS A 120 -15.51 -18.50 4.47
C LYS A 120 -15.13 -19.36 5.70
N GLY A 121 -15.01 -20.67 5.54
CA GLY A 121 -14.68 -21.64 6.58
C GLY A 121 -13.19 -22.01 6.66
N TRP A 122 -12.31 -21.25 6.00
CA TRP A 122 -10.89 -21.59 5.95
C TRP A 122 -10.18 -21.44 7.31
N ARG A 123 -10.71 -20.61 8.21
CA ARG A 123 -10.13 -20.34 9.54
C ARG A 123 -10.33 -21.49 10.52
N GLU A 124 -11.35 -22.31 10.31
CA GLU A 124 -11.63 -23.50 11.11
C GLU A 124 -10.76 -24.70 10.69
N GLN A 125 -10.12 -24.63 9.52
CA GLN A 125 -9.26 -25.69 9.00
C GLN A 125 -7.89 -25.66 9.67
N LYS A 126 -7.24 -26.83 9.79
CA LYS A 126 -5.85 -26.92 10.28
C LYS A 126 -4.85 -26.32 9.29
N THR A 127 -5.11 -26.50 8.00
CA THR A 127 -4.25 -26.04 6.90
C THR A 127 -5.11 -25.65 5.72
N VAL A 128 -4.64 -24.65 4.96
CA VAL A 128 -5.19 -24.29 3.65
C VAL A 128 -4.18 -24.56 2.55
N THR A 129 -4.63 -24.67 1.30
CA THR A 129 -3.71 -24.72 0.15
C THR A 129 -3.50 -23.33 -0.42
N ILE A 130 -2.28 -22.82 -0.29
CA ILE A 130 -1.86 -21.60 -0.97
C ILE A 130 -1.45 -21.96 -2.40
N LYS A 131 -2.11 -21.33 -3.38
CA LYS A 131 -1.74 -21.40 -4.79
C LYS A 131 -0.81 -20.22 -5.09
N PHE A 132 0.31 -20.51 -5.75
CA PHE A 132 1.30 -19.51 -6.13
C PHE A 132 1.19 -19.28 -7.64
N PRO A 133 0.76 -18.08 -8.07
CA PRO A 133 0.63 -17.77 -9.50
C PRO A 133 1.97 -17.82 -10.24
N GLU A 134 1.94 -18.06 -11.55
CA GLU A 134 3.15 -18.20 -12.36
C GLU A 134 3.85 -16.86 -12.59
N GLU A 135 3.09 -15.77 -12.65
CA GLU A 135 3.53 -14.39 -12.74
C GLU A 135 4.28 -13.94 -11.47
N ASN A 136 4.03 -14.57 -10.32
CA ASN A 136 4.75 -14.29 -9.08
C ASN A 136 6.07 -15.09 -9.02
N ASN A 137 6.87 -14.97 -10.09
CA ASN A 137 8.27 -15.38 -10.09
C ASN A 137 9.09 -14.36 -9.33
N PHE A 138 9.87 -14.76 -8.33
CA PHE A 138 10.68 -13.81 -7.58
C PHE A 138 11.70 -13.08 -8.46
N LYS A 139 12.34 -13.78 -9.40
CA LYS A 139 13.40 -13.22 -10.26
C LYS A 139 12.93 -11.95 -11.01
N ASP A 140 11.69 -11.97 -11.49
CA ASP A 140 11.11 -10.88 -12.29
C ASP A 140 10.15 -10.01 -11.46
N GLY A 141 9.73 -10.51 -10.29
CA GLY A 141 8.71 -9.92 -9.43
C GLY A 141 9.23 -9.08 -8.27
N GLN A 142 10.54 -8.86 -8.13
CA GLN A 142 11.11 -8.02 -7.07
C GLN A 142 10.53 -6.59 -7.10
N ARG A 143 10.45 -5.98 -8.30
CA ARG A 143 9.80 -4.65 -8.50
C ARG A 143 8.34 -4.62 -8.06
N LYS A 144 7.61 -5.72 -8.27
CA LYS A 144 6.21 -5.86 -7.82
C LYS A 144 6.14 -5.88 -6.29
N ILE A 145 7.08 -6.56 -5.63
CA ILE A 145 7.18 -6.55 -4.17
C ILE A 145 7.53 -5.14 -3.64
N GLU A 146 8.49 -4.45 -4.27
CA GLU A 146 8.81 -3.06 -3.91
C GLU A 146 7.60 -2.14 -4.06
N GLY A 147 6.81 -2.30 -5.13
CA GLY A 147 5.55 -1.58 -5.31
C GLY A 147 4.56 -1.82 -4.16
N PHE A 148 4.41 -3.06 -3.69
CA PHE A 148 3.56 -3.39 -2.55
C PHE A 148 4.01 -2.71 -1.25
N LEU A 149 5.32 -2.72 -0.98
CA LEU A 149 5.88 -2.12 0.23
C LEU A 149 5.69 -0.60 0.23
N LYS A 150 5.99 0.01 -0.92
CA LYS A 150 5.79 1.43 -1.18
C LYS A 150 4.34 1.87 -0.95
N GLN A 151 3.37 1.10 -1.44
CA GLN A 151 1.95 1.35 -1.14
C GLN A 151 1.64 1.20 0.35
N SER A 152 2.18 0.17 0.99
CA SER A 152 1.93 -0.10 2.41
C SER A 152 2.36 1.06 3.31
N ILE A 153 3.50 1.69 3.03
CA ILE A 153 4.00 2.82 3.84
C ILE A 153 3.24 4.13 3.57
N CYS A 154 2.64 4.28 2.38
CA CYS A 154 1.86 5.47 2.02
C CYS A 154 0.40 5.37 2.48
N ARG A 155 -0.06 4.20 2.94
CA ARG A 155 -1.47 3.92 3.18
C ARG A 155 -2.09 4.83 4.24
N ASP A 156 -1.41 5.05 5.35
CA ASP A 156 -1.95 5.87 6.45
C ASP A 156 -2.10 7.33 6.03
N GLU A 157 -1.10 7.87 5.33
CA GLU A 157 -1.19 9.21 4.74
C GLU A 157 -2.23 9.27 3.64
N ALA A 158 -2.40 8.24 2.81
CA ALA A 158 -3.44 8.19 1.79
C ALA A 158 -4.86 8.20 2.40
N ILE A 159 -5.08 7.51 3.53
CA ILE A 159 -6.34 7.57 4.27
C ILE A 159 -6.58 8.99 4.79
N LYS A 160 -5.55 9.63 5.36
CA LYS A 160 -5.63 11.02 5.80
C LYS A 160 -5.95 11.95 4.62
N VAL A 161 -5.23 11.81 3.51
CA VAL A 161 -5.47 12.56 2.26
C VAL A 161 -6.93 12.42 1.82
N LYS A 162 -7.47 11.20 1.78
CA LYS A 162 -8.86 10.96 1.40
C LYS A 162 -9.84 11.68 2.32
N PHE A 163 -9.70 11.49 3.62
CA PHE A 163 -10.61 12.06 4.60
C PHE A 163 -10.58 13.60 4.55
N THR A 164 -9.38 14.18 4.58
CA THR A 164 -9.19 15.64 4.52
C THR A 164 -9.68 16.22 3.19
N LEU A 165 -9.44 15.53 2.07
CA LEU A 165 -9.93 15.94 0.76
C LEU A 165 -11.46 15.92 0.69
N ASP A 166 -12.10 14.89 1.27
CA ASP A 166 -13.56 14.81 1.36
C ASP A 166 -14.13 15.96 2.18
N GLU A 167 -13.55 16.31 3.33
CA GLU A 167 -13.96 17.47 4.13
C GLU A 167 -13.88 18.78 3.33
N ILE A 168 -12.77 19.00 2.61
CA ILE A 168 -12.60 20.17 1.75
C ILE A 168 -13.66 20.18 0.65
N TYR A 169 -13.87 19.06 -0.04
CA TYR A 169 -14.86 18.97 -1.11
C TYR A 169 -16.29 19.21 -0.62
N GLN A 170 -16.64 18.69 0.55
CA GLN A 170 -17.96 18.91 1.14
C GLN A 170 -18.18 20.40 1.37
N ILE A 171 -17.26 21.11 2.01
CA ILE A 171 -17.42 22.54 2.27
C ILE A 171 -17.39 23.34 0.96
N TRP A 172 -16.39 23.06 0.11
CA TRP A 172 -16.19 23.79 -1.13
C TRP A 172 -17.38 23.65 -2.08
N HIS A 173 -17.86 22.43 -2.37
CA HIS A 173 -18.98 22.29 -3.32
C HIS A 173 -20.32 22.79 -2.78
N HIS A 174 -20.57 22.68 -1.47
CA HIS A 174 -21.83 23.15 -0.89
C HIS A 174 -21.85 24.67 -0.72
N GLN A 175 -20.69 25.29 -0.50
CA GLN A 175 -20.64 26.69 -0.07
C GLN A 175 -19.90 27.60 -1.04
N LYS A 176 -19.20 27.12 -2.08
CA LYS A 176 -18.35 28.00 -2.93
C LYS A 176 -19.07 29.19 -3.57
N ALA A 177 -20.39 29.12 -3.77
CA ALA A 177 -21.18 30.26 -4.25
C ALA A 177 -21.28 31.39 -3.20
N PHE A 178 -21.27 31.04 -1.91
CA PHE A 178 -21.44 31.93 -0.76
C PHE A 178 -20.55 31.47 0.42
N ILE A 179 -19.24 31.28 0.18
CA ILE A 179 -18.36 30.66 1.18
C ILE A 179 -17.98 31.68 2.25
N ASN A 180 -18.33 31.38 3.50
CA ASN A 180 -18.01 32.27 4.63
C ASN A 180 -16.53 32.18 5.04
N GLN A 181 -16.09 33.17 5.82
CA GLN A 181 -14.71 33.25 6.30
C GLN A 181 -14.28 32.01 7.12
N CYS A 182 -15.16 31.52 8.01
CA CYS A 182 -14.86 30.34 8.83
C CYS A 182 -14.61 29.09 7.97
N SER A 183 -15.35 28.93 6.87
CA SER A 183 -15.17 27.85 5.91
C SER A 183 -13.85 27.96 5.15
N ILE A 184 -13.43 29.18 4.78
CA ILE A 184 -12.10 29.40 4.20
C ILE A 184 -11.00 29.01 5.19
N GLU A 185 -11.06 29.50 6.44
CA GLU A 185 -10.07 29.22 7.48
C GLU A 185 -9.99 27.71 7.79
N PHE A 186 -11.15 27.04 7.79
CA PHE A 186 -11.19 25.58 7.94
C PHE A 186 -10.48 24.89 6.76
N ILE A 187 -10.78 25.28 5.51
CA ILE A 187 -10.13 24.70 4.33
C ILE A 187 -8.62 24.96 4.37
N GLU A 188 -8.16 26.16 4.72
CA GLU A 188 -6.74 26.48 4.87
C GLU A 188 -6.05 25.54 5.88
N SER A 189 -6.67 25.31 7.04
CA SER A 189 -6.19 24.33 8.03
C SER A 189 -6.12 22.91 7.47
N ARG A 190 -7.15 22.48 6.72
CA ARG A 190 -7.14 21.15 6.06
C ARG A 190 -6.03 21.06 5.01
N LEU A 191 -5.74 22.13 4.26
CA LEU A 191 -4.65 22.16 3.29
C LEU A 191 -3.27 22.04 3.95
N GLU A 192 -3.08 22.62 5.13
CA GLU A 192 -1.85 22.43 5.92
C GLU A 192 -1.68 20.97 6.34
N GLU A 193 -2.76 20.30 6.76
CA GLU A 193 -2.72 18.87 7.07
C GLU A 193 -2.42 18.00 5.86
N LEU A 194 -2.95 18.35 4.68
CA LEU A 194 -2.62 17.67 3.43
C LEU A 194 -1.15 17.87 3.10
N GLU A 195 -0.62 19.09 3.13
CA GLU A 195 0.78 19.39 2.80
C GLU A 195 1.78 18.59 3.67
N GLN A 196 1.40 18.27 4.91
CA GLN A 196 2.20 17.44 5.81
C GLN A 196 2.26 15.94 5.43
N CYS A 197 1.44 15.47 4.49
CA CYS A 197 1.46 14.09 3.98
C CYS A 197 2.63 13.86 3.00
N SER A 198 3.85 14.12 3.51
CA SER A 198 5.08 14.18 2.71
C SER A 198 5.45 12.86 2.04
N ARG A 199 5.14 11.71 2.64
CA ARG A 199 5.44 10.40 2.03
C ARG A 199 4.52 10.15 0.86
N PHE A 200 3.25 10.52 0.97
CA PHE A 200 2.29 10.45 -0.12
C PHE A 200 2.71 11.36 -1.28
N TRP A 201 3.04 12.63 -1.02
CA TRP A 201 3.43 13.57 -2.07
C TRP A 201 4.81 13.29 -2.68
N LYS A 202 5.71 12.60 -1.97
CA LYS A 202 6.96 12.12 -2.57
C LYS A 202 6.69 11.16 -3.73
N GLU A 203 5.64 10.35 -3.62
CA GLU A 203 5.32 9.31 -4.60
C GLU A 203 4.27 9.71 -5.62
N TYR A 204 3.36 10.62 -5.26
CA TYR A 204 2.33 11.16 -6.12
C TYR A 204 2.51 12.68 -6.20
N PRO A 205 3.55 13.16 -6.91
CA PRO A 205 4.06 14.52 -6.75
C PRO A 205 3.05 15.61 -7.11
N LEU A 206 2.63 16.32 -6.08
CA LEU A 206 2.16 17.70 -6.14
C LEU A 206 3.28 18.60 -5.63
N THR A 207 3.59 19.65 -6.38
CA THR A 207 4.65 20.59 -5.99
C THR A 207 4.20 21.44 -4.80
N ASN A 208 5.07 21.71 -3.83
CA ASN A 208 4.79 22.66 -2.73
C ASN A 208 4.26 24.02 -3.25
N ALA A 209 4.75 24.46 -4.41
CA ALA A 209 4.26 25.67 -5.09
C ALA A 209 2.74 25.64 -5.35
N LYS A 210 2.14 24.48 -5.60
CA LYS A 210 0.69 24.32 -5.82
C LYS A 210 -0.10 24.47 -4.52
N PHE A 211 0.39 23.91 -3.41
CA PHE A 211 -0.20 24.15 -2.09
C PHE A 211 -0.13 25.62 -1.69
N SER A 212 1.04 26.24 -1.87
CA SER A 212 1.22 27.68 -1.60
C SER A 212 0.30 28.55 -2.48
N HIS A 213 0.14 28.18 -3.75
CA HIS A 213 -0.77 28.89 -4.66
C HIS A 213 -2.23 28.74 -4.24
N ALA A 214 -2.68 27.53 -3.91
CA ALA A 214 -4.04 27.28 -3.45
C ALA A 214 -4.38 28.03 -2.15
N LYS A 215 -3.45 28.07 -1.18
CA LYS A 215 -3.60 28.89 0.04
C LYS A 215 -3.67 30.38 -0.29
N LYS A 216 -2.86 30.86 -1.23
CA LYS A 216 -2.93 32.25 -1.69
C LYS A 216 -4.28 32.56 -2.32
N ASP A 217 -4.82 31.68 -3.17
CA ASP A 217 -6.14 31.86 -3.78
C ASP A 217 -7.23 32.01 -2.71
N LEU A 218 -7.18 31.20 -1.64
CA LEU A 218 -8.11 31.31 -0.50
C LEU A 218 -7.94 32.62 0.28
N SER A 219 -6.70 33.04 0.53
CA SER A 219 -6.38 34.30 1.21
C SER A 219 -6.83 35.53 0.40
N ASP A 220 -6.63 35.48 -0.93
CA ASP A 220 -7.07 36.52 -1.85
C ASP A 220 -8.61 36.55 -1.94
N MET A 221 -9.29 35.40 -1.89
CA MET A 221 -10.75 35.35 -1.77
C MET A 221 -11.21 36.07 -0.50
N LYS A 222 -10.67 35.69 0.67
CA LYS A 222 -11.00 36.30 1.96
C LYS A 222 -10.81 37.83 1.95
N SER A 223 -9.76 38.31 1.31
CA SER A 223 -9.41 39.74 1.26
C SER A 223 -10.27 40.55 0.28
N ASN A 224 -10.81 39.92 -0.77
CA ASN A 224 -11.60 40.57 -1.84
C ASN A 224 -13.11 40.37 -1.70
N ALA A 225 -13.55 39.88 -0.55
CA ALA A 225 -14.92 39.51 -0.31
C ALA A 225 -15.83 40.75 -0.20
N ILE A 226 -16.94 40.77 -0.93
CA ILE A 226 -17.93 41.85 -0.86
C ILE A 226 -18.93 41.48 0.24
N SER A 227 -19.09 42.33 1.25
CA SER A 227 -20.08 42.14 2.32
C SER A 227 -21.50 42.23 1.76
N PHE A 228 -22.32 41.21 1.99
CA PHE A 228 -23.74 41.25 1.62
C PHE A 228 -24.49 42.24 2.52
N ASN A 229 -25.13 43.26 1.94
CA ASN A 229 -26.02 44.16 2.66
C ASN A 229 -27.38 43.47 2.88
N GLY A 230 -27.47 42.61 3.90
CA GLY A 230 -28.73 42.00 4.31
C GLY A 230 -28.57 40.87 5.34
N ALA A 231 -28.81 41.20 6.62
CA ALA A 231 -29.03 40.33 7.79
C ALA A 231 -28.03 39.22 8.17
N ASP A 232 -27.22 38.67 7.26
CA ASP A 232 -26.18 37.67 7.56
C ASP A 232 -24.81 38.23 7.15
N GLN A 233 -24.09 38.83 8.11
CA GLN A 233 -22.78 39.44 7.88
C GLN A 233 -21.66 38.43 7.56
N ASP A 234 -21.94 37.13 7.63
CA ASP A 234 -20.97 36.07 7.45
C ASP A 234 -20.91 35.51 6.02
N GLN A 235 -21.84 35.89 5.12
CA GLN A 235 -21.84 35.39 3.74
C GLN A 235 -21.08 36.33 2.81
N LEU A 236 -20.09 35.78 2.11
CA LEU A 236 -19.25 36.49 1.16
C LEU A 236 -19.69 36.11 -0.26
N GLU A 237 -20.06 37.11 -1.07
CA GLU A 237 -20.33 36.91 -2.50
C GLU A 237 -19.05 37.24 -3.29
N TYR A 238 -18.53 36.26 -4.04
CA TYR A 238 -17.24 36.40 -4.73
C TYR A 238 -17.43 36.75 -6.20
N ALA A 239 -17.00 37.96 -6.57
CA ALA A 239 -16.99 38.40 -7.97
C ALA A 239 -15.82 37.80 -8.79
N ASN A 240 -14.79 37.22 -8.13
CA ASN A 240 -13.58 36.75 -8.81
C ASN A 240 -13.61 35.24 -9.11
N THR A 241 -14.15 34.91 -10.28
CA THR A 241 -14.25 33.52 -10.76
C THR A 241 -12.90 32.83 -11.00
N ASP A 242 -11.79 33.57 -11.07
CA ASP A 242 -10.49 33.00 -11.48
C ASP A 242 -9.79 32.28 -10.32
N HIS A 243 -9.81 32.83 -9.11
CA HIS A 243 -9.32 32.12 -7.93
C HIS A 243 -10.14 30.85 -7.66
N MET A 244 -11.46 30.90 -7.85
CA MET A 244 -12.32 29.73 -7.67
C MET A 244 -11.99 28.62 -8.68
N LYS A 245 -11.79 28.99 -9.96
CA LYS A 245 -11.37 28.04 -11.02
C LYS A 245 -9.98 27.46 -10.73
N SER A 246 -9.05 28.30 -10.25
CA SER A 246 -7.71 27.88 -9.86
C SER A 246 -7.76 26.85 -8.72
N PHE A 247 -8.57 27.12 -7.70
CA PHE A 247 -8.76 26.20 -6.58
C PHE A 247 -9.48 24.90 -7.00
N ASP A 248 -10.53 24.97 -7.83
CA ASP A 248 -11.20 23.79 -8.41
C ASP A 248 -10.21 22.90 -9.19
N LYS A 249 -9.29 23.51 -9.95
CA LYS A 249 -8.24 22.80 -10.67
C LYS A 249 -7.28 22.10 -9.71
N PHE A 250 -6.85 22.79 -8.66
CA PHE A 250 -5.98 22.22 -7.63
C PHE A 250 -6.62 21.00 -6.94
N LEU A 251 -7.89 21.07 -6.56
CA LEU A 251 -8.62 19.93 -5.97
C LEU A 251 -8.69 18.75 -6.93
N THR A 252 -8.93 19.01 -8.21
CA THR A 252 -8.95 17.97 -9.26
C THR A 252 -7.60 17.26 -9.40
N GLU A 253 -6.49 17.99 -9.30
CA GLU A 253 -5.15 17.42 -9.34
C GLU A 253 -4.87 16.53 -8.11
N ILE A 254 -5.30 16.94 -6.92
CA ILE A 254 -5.22 16.10 -5.71
C ILE A 254 -6.06 14.82 -5.88
N GLN A 255 -7.30 14.96 -6.37
CA GLN A 255 -8.18 13.82 -6.60
C GLN A 255 -7.59 12.85 -7.63
N ALA A 256 -6.93 13.36 -8.68
CA ALA A 256 -6.23 12.53 -9.66
C ALA A 256 -5.05 11.79 -9.03
N ALA A 257 -4.23 12.46 -8.20
CA ALA A 257 -3.14 11.82 -7.48
C ALA A 257 -3.64 10.70 -6.54
N TYR A 258 -4.73 10.96 -5.82
CA TYR A 258 -5.39 9.95 -4.98
C TYR A 258 -5.95 8.79 -5.80
N GLN A 259 -6.53 9.06 -6.97
CA GLN A 259 -7.05 8.03 -7.86
C GLN A 259 -5.93 7.13 -8.42
N VAL A 260 -4.76 7.68 -8.75
CA VAL A 260 -3.60 6.87 -9.14
C VAL A 260 -3.15 5.98 -7.99
N PHE A 261 -3.16 6.47 -6.74
CA PHE A 261 -2.89 5.63 -5.57
C PHE A 261 -3.91 4.51 -5.42
N THR A 262 -5.22 4.79 -5.56
CA THR A 262 -6.26 3.76 -5.43
C THR A 262 -6.21 2.76 -6.59
N GLU A 263 -5.92 3.19 -7.80
CA GLU A 263 -5.72 2.32 -8.96
C GLU A 263 -4.47 1.46 -8.82
N HIS A 264 -3.41 1.92 -8.17
CA HIS A 264 -2.30 1.02 -7.83
C HIS A 264 -2.66 0.09 -6.66
N ALA A 265 -3.41 0.57 -5.66
CA ALA A 265 -3.84 -0.25 -4.53
C ALA A 265 -4.85 -1.34 -4.91
N VAL A 266 -5.76 -1.03 -5.85
CA VAL A 266 -6.83 -1.88 -6.40
C VAL A 266 -6.35 -2.63 -7.64
N GLY A 267 -5.61 -1.96 -8.52
CA GLY A 267 -5.12 -2.43 -9.82
C GLY A 267 -3.71 -3.04 -9.79
N ASP A 268 -3.17 -3.34 -8.61
CA ASP A 268 -2.21 -4.43 -8.50
C ASP A 268 -2.92 -5.75 -8.80
N ALA A 269 -2.94 -6.06 -10.11
CA ALA A 269 -3.30 -7.29 -10.79
C ALA A 269 -2.69 -8.53 -10.10
N PHE A 270 -3.27 -8.87 -8.96
CA PHE A 270 -3.28 -10.21 -8.41
C PHE A 270 -4.57 -10.91 -8.80
N LEU A 271 -5.63 -10.17 -9.17
CA LEU A 271 -6.95 -10.75 -9.45
C LEU A 271 -7.30 -10.77 -10.94
N ASP A 272 -6.90 -9.80 -11.74
CA ASP A 272 -7.34 -9.78 -13.15
C ASP A 272 -6.59 -10.82 -14.02
N GLU A 273 -5.34 -11.15 -13.66
CA GLU A 273 -4.56 -12.21 -14.35
C GLU A 273 -4.61 -13.57 -13.63
N SER A 274 -4.83 -13.63 -12.31
CA SER A 274 -4.96 -14.90 -11.58
C SER A 274 -6.40 -15.46 -11.56
N LEU A 275 -7.40 -14.69 -11.99
CA LEU A 275 -8.72 -15.20 -12.38
C LEU A 275 -8.72 -15.58 -13.87
N GLY A 276 -7.60 -16.15 -14.35
CA GLY A 276 -7.55 -16.85 -15.62
C GLY A 276 -8.83 -17.67 -15.79
N HIS A 277 -9.56 -17.34 -16.85
CA HIS A 277 -10.83 -17.92 -17.29
C HIS A 277 -11.26 -19.17 -16.49
N PHE A 278 -12.02 -18.96 -15.42
CA PHE A 278 -12.89 -20.01 -14.93
C PHE A 278 -14.14 -19.97 -15.83
N PRO A 279 -14.36 -20.98 -16.69
CA PRO A 279 -15.63 -21.07 -17.38
C PRO A 279 -16.71 -21.24 -16.32
N TYR A 280 -17.80 -20.48 -16.48
CA TYR A 280 -19.09 -20.81 -15.88
C TYR A 280 -19.46 -22.26 -16.18
#